data_AF-A0A1W6DU30-F1
#
_entry.id   AF-A0A1W6DU30-F1
#
_cell.length_a   1.000
_cell.length_b   1.000
_cell.length_c   1.000
_cell.angle_alpha   90.00
_cell.angle_beta   90.00
_cell.angle_gamma   90.00
#
_symmetry.space_group_name_H-M   'P 1'
#
loop_
_entity.id
_entity.type
_entity.pdbx_description
1 polymer ?
#
loop_
_entity_poly.entity_id
_entity_poly.type
_entity_poly.pdbx_seq_one_letter_code
_entity_poly.pdbx_strand_id
1 'polypeptide(L)'
;MTQALARVGEIRTEIVALHDVVTAPGRSTAAPSTSATDFASALSALAALPTTGAAGTGSDVVGRLLGTLSGATGADELARSALFGAGASPGAAAGAAVVPAAPAAPVGPATAPDGATDGGAGRSVVETARQYLGVPYVWGGESLGEGGLDCSGLVQLVYSAHGVDLPRVARDQMRQGAEVGSLAEARPGDLVVQRGGKHIGIYLGDGQMIHAPKPGRTVEITDVSDASVTTIRRVIG
;
A
#
# COMPACT_ATOMS: atom_id res chain seq x y z
N MET A 1 -32.12 25.69 3.45
CA MET A 1 -31.01 25.87 2.50
C MET A 1 -29.95 26.80 3.11
N THR A 2 -29.45 26.48 4.31
CA THR A 2 -28.67 27.47 5.10
C THR A 2 -27.48 26.85 5.88
N GLN A 3 -27.28 25.53 5.87
CA GLN A 3 -26.12 24.89 6.52
C GLN A 3 -25.02 24.43 5.54
N ALA A 4 -25.29 24.35 4.23
CA ALA A 4 -24.27 23.96 3.24
C ALA A 4 -23.32 25.10 2.85
N LEU A 5 -23.73 26.36 3.03
CA LEU A 5 -22.92 27.54 2.68
C LEU A 5 -21.93 27.96 3.79
N ALA A 6 -22.13 27.53 5.04
CA ALA A 6 -21.22 27.82 6.14
C ALA A 6 -19.91 26.98 6.05
N ARG A 7 -19.98 25.75 5.55
CA ARG A 7 -18.83 24.83 5.43
C ARG A 7 -17.85 25.19 4.30
N VAL A 8 -18.30 25.92 3.27
CA VAL A 8 -17.43 26.34 2.15
C VAL A 8 -16.55 27.54 2.54
N GLY A 9 -16.99 28.36 3.50
CA GLY A 9 -16.21 29.48 4.04
C GLY A 9 -15.05 29.06 4.93
N GLU A 10 -15.23 28.03 5.77
CA GLU A 10 -14.16 27.49 6.63
C GLU A 10 -13.05 26.82 5.82
N ILE A 11 -13.39 26.04 4.80
CA ILE A 11 -12.41 25.36 3.94
C ILE A 11 -11.51 26.36 3.19
N ARG A 12 -12.04 27.53 2.81
CA ARG A 12 -11.25 28.56 2.10
C ARG A 12 -10.25 29.27 3.02
N THR A 13 -10.47 29.27 4.33
CA THR A 13 -9.59 29.96 5.29
C THR A 13 -8.41 29.06 5.69
N GLU A 14 -8.61 27.73 5.78
CA GLU A 14 -7.53 26.78 6.08
C GLU A 14 -6.54 26.58 4.92
N ILE A 15 -6.95 26.81 3.66
CA ILE A 15 -6.04 26.73 2.50
C ILE A 15 -5.04 27.91 2.47
N VAL A 16 -5.42 29.09 2.98
CA VAL A 16 -4.54 30.27 3.00
C VAL A 16 -3.54 30.22 4.17
N ALA A 17 -3.86 29.50 5.27
CA ALA A 17 -2.98 29.36 6.43
C ALA A 17 -1.80 28.37 6.21
N LEU A 18 -1.80 27.59 5.13
CA LEU A 18 -0.71 26.67 4.76
C LEU A 18 0.34 27.30 3.83
N HIS A 19 0.21 28.58 3.47
CA HIS A 19 1.16 29.27 2.58
C HIS A 19 2.29 30.04 3.30
N ASP A 20 2.28 30.14 4.64
CA ASP A 20 3.27 30.95 5.41
C ASP A 20 4.36 30.13 6.12
N VAL A 21 4.47 28.81 5.90
CA VAL A 21 5.52 27.95 6.50
C VAL A 21 6.71 27.74 5.53
N VAL A 22 6.97 28.68 4.62
CA VAL A 22 8.16 28.66 3.75
C VAL A 22 8.82 30.04 3.72
N THR A 23 9.20 30.59 4.88
CA THR A 23 10.21 31.67 4.92
C THR A 23 10.98 31.64 6.24
N ALA A 24 11.99 30.79 6.34
CA ALA A 24 13.10 30.98 7.26
C ALA A 24 14.40 30.40 6.65
N PRO A 25 15.53 31.14 6.64
CA PRO A 25 16.71 30.78 5.87
C PRO A 25 17.68 29.94 6.69
N GLY A 26 18.11 28.79 6.13
CA GLY A 26 19.29 28.09 6.62
C GLY A 26 19.29 26.58 6.44
N ARG A 27 19.63 26.10 5.23
CA ARG A 27 20.60 25.00 5.02
C ARG A 27 20.80 24.74 3.52
N SER A 28 22.05 24.46 3.20
CA SER A 28 22.63 24.33 1.88
C SER A 28 22.29 23.00 1.20
N THR A 29 21.87 23.11 -0.08
CA THR A 29 22.15 22.25 -1.26
C THR A 29 21.82 20.75 -1.23
N ALA A 30 20.65 20.41 -1.77
CA ALA A 30 20.45 19.22 -2.62
C ALA A 30 19.41 19.57 -3.71
N ALA A 31 19.74 19.32 -4.98
CA ALA A 31 18.93 19.68 -6.14
C ALA A 31 17.60 18.89 -6.21
N PRO A 32 16.45 19.50 -6.56
CA PRO A 32 15.22 18.76 -6.78
C PRO A 32 15.30 17.98 -8.09
N SER A 33 15.08 16.67 -8.00
CA SER A 33 14.94 15.77 -9.15
C SER A 33 13.78 16.21 -10.03
N THR A 34 14.05 16.29 -11.32
CA THR A 34 13.24 16.73 -12.46
C THR A 34 11.93 15.96 -12.71
N SER A 35 11.43 15.13 -11.79
CA SER A 35 10.29 14.24 -12.06
C SER A 35 8.92 14.78 -11.63
N ALA A 36 8.86 15.70 -10.65
CA ALA A 36 7.58 16.15 -10.09
C ALA A 36 6.95 17.33 -10.85
N THR A 37 7.76 18.19 -11.47
CA THR A 37 7.29 19.38 -12.19
C THR A 37 6.75 19.04 -13.59
N ASP A 38 7.25 17.96 -14.19
CA ASP A 38 6.85 17.52 -15.54
C ASP A 38 5.47 16.86 -15.55
N PHE A 39 5.09 16.16 -14.48
CA PHE A 39 3.77 15.50 -14.39
C PHE A 39 2.62 16.50 -14.22
N ALA A 40 2.84 17.55 -13.43
CA ALA A 40 1.85 18.61 -13.22
C ALA A 40 1.61 19.46 -14.49
N SER A 41 2.63 19.60 -15.34
CA SER A 41 2.55 20.33 -16.61
C SER A 41 1.79 19.53 -17.68
N ALA A 42 1.95 18.22 -17.71
CA ALA A 42 1.22 17.33 -18.63
C ALA A 42 -0.29 17.27 -18.33
N LEU A 43 -0.67 17.27 -17.04
CA LEU A 43 -2.07 17.32 -16.62
C LEU A 43 -2.72 18.69 -16.87
N SER A 44 -1.96 19.78 -16.73
CA SER A 44 -2.48 21.14 -16.98
C SER A 44 -2.78 21.40 -18.46
N ALA A 45 -2.03 20.77 -19.38
CA ALA A 45 -2.30 20.86 -20.81
C ALA A 45 -3.58 20.12 -21.23
N LEU A 46 -3.98 19.08 -20.51
CA LEU A 46 -5.18 18.29 -20.81
C LEU A 46 -6.48 19.03 -20.42
N ALA A 47 -6.42 19.93 -19.43
CA ALA A 47 -7.56 20.69 -18.92
C ALA A 47 -7.92 21.95 -19.75
N ALA A 48 -7.10 22.32 -20.75
CA ALA A 48 -7.21 23.60 -21.46
C ALA A 48 -7.82 23.50 -22.89
N LEU A 49 -8.49 22.40 -23.24
CA LEU A 49 -9.13 22.26 -24.56
C LEU A 49 -10.59 22.76 -24.55
N PRO A 50 -11.02 23.60 -25.52
CA PRO A 50 -12.40 24.04 -25.60
C PRO A 50 -13.31 22.88 -26.01
N THR A 51 -14.32 22.60 -25.18
CA THR A 51 -15.40 21.67 -25.52
C THR A 51 -16.42 22.37 -26.41
N THR A 52 -16.15 22.44 -27.72
CA THR A 52 -17.15 22.87 -28.70
C THR A 52 -17.56 21.68 -29.55
N GLY A 53 -18.84 21.36 -29.49
CA GLY A 53 -19.40 20.11 -29.98
C GLY A 53 -19.33 19.89 -31.49
N ALA A 54 -19.19 18.62 -31.85
CA ALA A 54 -19.86 17.96 -32.95
C ALA A 54 -19.44 16.48 -32.91
N ALA A 55 -20.40 15.58 -33.18
CA ALA A 55 -20.17 14.15 -33.20
C ALA A 55 -19.05 13.77 -34.19
N GLY A 56 -17.98 13.16 -33.67
CA GLY A 56 -16.87 12.62 -34.44
C GLY A 56 -16.38 11.33 -33.77
N THR A 57 -16.29 10.26 -34.56
CA THR A 57 -15.86 8.92 -34.13
C THR A 57 -14.43 8.94 -33.56
N GLY A 58 -14.19 8.14 -32.52
CA GLY A 58 -12.96 8.17 -31.69
C GLY A 58 -11.62 7.98 -32.42
N SER A 59 -11.60 7.63 -33.70
CA SER A 59 -10.39 7.52 -34.52
C SER A 59 -9.78 8.88 -34.88
N ASP A 60 -10.58 9.95 -34.93
CA ASP A 60 -10.13 11.27 -35.41
C ASP A 60 -9.33 12.06 -34.35
N VAL A 61 -9.50 11.70 -33.07
CA VAL A 61 -8.79 12.33 -31.94
C VAL A 61 -7.38 11.76 -31.78
N VAL A 62 -7.23 10.45 -32.00
CA VAL A 62 -5.93 9.75 -31.91
C VAL A 62 -4.99 10.15 -33.05
N GLY A 63 -5.51 10.29 -34.28
CA GLY A 63 -4.72 10.75 -35.43
C GLY A 63 -4.16 12.17 -35.29
N ARG A 64 -4.88 13.06 -34.58
CA ARG A 64 -4.44 14.44 -34.32
C ARG A 64 -3.45 14.53 -33.14
N LEU A 65 -3.52 13.57 -32.21
CA LEU A 65 -2.57 13.45 -31.10
C LEU A 65 -1.20 12.89 -31.58
N LEU A 66 -1.19 11.99 -32.56
CA LEU A 66 0.07 11.51 -33.17
C LEU A 66 0.74 12.58 -34.04
N GLY A 67 -0.01 13.50 -34.66
CA GLY A 67 0.56 14.56 -35.51
C GLY A 67 1.30 15.67 -34.76
N THR A 68 1.00 15.87 -33.47
CA THR A 68 1.56 16.96 -32.65
C THR A 68 2.83 16.59 -31.90
N LEU A 69 3.26 15.32 -31.94
CA LEU A 69 4.42 14.83 -31.20
C LEU A 69 5.66 14.55 -32.06
N SER A 70 5.61 14.76 -33.38
CA SER A 70 6.77 14.59 -34.28
C SER A 70 7.89 15.65 -34.14
N GLY A 71 7.89 16.45 -33.06
CA GLY A 71 8.89 17.50 -32.82
C GLY A 71 9.81 17.27 -31.61
N ALA A 72 9.62 16.22 -30.81
CA ALA A 72 10.41 16.00 -29.60
C ALA A 72 11.51 14.95 -29.82
N THR A 73 12.68 15.39 -30.29
CA THR A 73 13.89 14.57 -30.28
C THR A 73 14.45 14.52 -28.85
N GLY A 74 14.24 13.40 -28.16
CA GLY A 74 14.96 13.06 -26.95
C GLY A 74 14.09 12.73 -25.74
N ALA A 75 13.48 11.54 -25.73
CA ALA A 75 13.10 10.82 -24.51
C ALA A 75 12.81 9.35 -24.86
N ASP A 76 13.71 8.49 -24.41
CA ASP A 76 13.55 7.12 -23.94
C ASP A 76 12.58 6.11 -24.58
N GLU A 77 13.19 4.97 -24.88
CA GLU A 77 12.66 3.64 -25.25
C GLU A 77 11.53 3.11 -24.31
N LEU A 78 11.33 3.73 -23.15
CA LEU A 78 10.29 3.39 -22.16
C LEU A 78 8.87 3.83 -22.58
N ALA A 79 8.73 4.80 -23.49
CA ALA A 79 7.41 5.19 -24.00
C ALA A 79 6.85 4.22 -25.06
N ARG A 80 7.72 3.43 -25.71
CA ARG A 80 7.32 2.50 -26.80
C ARG A 80 6.75 1.18 -26.27
N SER A 81 7.07 0.80 -25.04
CA SER A 81 6.58 -0.43 -24.39
C SER A 81 5.19 -0.25 -23.76
N ALA A 82 4.76 0.99 -23.50
CA ALA A 82 3.42 1.29 -22.98
C ALA A 82 2.30 1.21 -24.03
N LEU A 83 2.62 1.17 -25.33
CA LEU A 83 1.62 1.18 -26.42
C LEU A 83 1.21 -0.20 -26.98
N PHE A 84 1.81 -1.30 -26.52
CA PHE A 84 1.47 -2.66 -27.01
C PHE A 84 0.55 -3.48 -26.08
N GLY A 85 -0.06 -2.86 -25.07
CA GLY A 85 -0.91 -3.55 -24.08
C GLY A 85 -2.41 -3.27 -24.16
N ALA A 86 -2.88 -2.35 -25.01
CA ALA A 86 -4.28 -1.93 -25.04
C ALA A 86 -4.96 -2.33 -26.37
N GLY A 87 -5.14 -3.64 -26.58
CA GLY A 87 -5.98 -4.21 -27.63
C GLY A 87 -7.32 -4.64 -27.04
N ALA A 88 -8.36 -3.82 -27.21
CA ALA A 88 -9.73 -4.18 -26.91
C ALA A 88 -10.32 -5.05 -28.04
N SER A 89 -11.02 -6.13 -27.67
CA SER A 89 -11.87 -6.92 -28.58
C SER A 89 -13.32 -6.94 -28.05
N PRO A 90 -14.36 -6.70 -28.87
CA PRO A 90 -15.75 -6.79 -28.45
C PRO A 90 -16.43 -8.11 -28.84
N GLY A 91 -17.33 -8.58 -27.97
CA GLY A 91 -18.51 -9.36 -28.36
C GLY A 91 -18.62 -10.80 -27.80
N ALA A 92 -19.57 -11.04 -26.90
CA ALA A 92 -20.72 -11.96 -27.11
C ALA A 92 -21.48 -12.30 -25.80
N ALA A 93 -22.75 -11.90 -25.81
CA ALA A 93 -23.97 -12.52 -25.25
C ALA A 93 -23.95 -13.39 -23.96
N ALA A 94 -24.75 -12.91 -23.00
CA ALA A 94 -25.78 -13.61 -22.23
C ALA A 94 -25.46 -14.97 -21.56
N GLY A 95 -25.33 -14.93 -20.23
CA GLY A 95 -25.48 -16.08 -19.36
C GLY A 95 -25.47 -15.62 -17.89
N ALA A 96 -26.60 -15.76 -17.21
CA ALA A 96 -26.78 -15.35 -15.83
C ALA A 96 -25.77 -16.04 -14.89
N ALA A 97 -24.87 -15.26 -14.27
CA ALA A 97 -24.02 -15.73 -13.19
C ALA A 97 -24.46 -15.08 -11.88
N VAL A 98 -24.91 -15.94 -10.98
CA VAL A 98 -25.36 -15.63 -9.63
C VAL A 98 -24.20 -14.99 -8.86
N VAL A 99 -24.41 -13.80 -8.33
CA VAL A 99 -23.44 -13.12 -7.46
C VAL A 99 -23.49 -13.80 -6.09
N PRO A 100 -22.40 -14.42 -5.57
CA PRO A 100 -22.33 -14.63 -4.14
C PRO A 100 -21.99 -13.29 -3.50
N ALA A 101 -22.89 -12.84 -2.62
CA ALA A 101 -22.72 -11.67 -1.79
C ALA A 101 -21.39 -11.76 -1.00
N ALA A 102 -20.57 -10.72 -1.13
CA ALA A 102 -19.52 -10.44 -0.18
C ALA A 102 -20.16 -10.22 1.22
N PRO A 103 -19.69 -10.87 2.29
CA PRO A 103 -20.17 -10.51 3.61
C PRO A 103 -19.53 -9.18 4.00
N ALA A 104 -20.38 -8.19 4.21
CA ALA A 104 -20.04 -7.03 5.02
C ALA A 104 -19.90 -7.46 6.48
N ALA A 105 -18.83 -7.05 7.15
CA ALA A 105 -18.84 -6.88 8.59
C ALA A 105 -17.83 -5.80 9.01
N PRO A 106 -18.26 -4.75 9.73
CA PRO A 106 -17.37 -3.93 10.52
C PRO A 106 -17.14 -4.66 11.85
N VAL A 107 -15.92 -5.10 12.12
CA VAL A 107 -15.55 -5.49 13.48
C VAL A 107 -14.98 -4.28 14.19
N GLY A 108 -15.75 -3.75 15.15
CA GLY A 108 -15.29 -2.75 16.11
C GLY A 108 -14.18 -3.31 17.02
N PRO A 109 -13.59 -2.48 17.89
CA PRO A 109 -12.41 -2.84 18.65
C PRO A 109 -12.73 -4.01 19.58
N ALA A 110 -12.07 -5.15 19.34
CA ALA A 110 -12.11 -6.28 20.26
C ALA A 110 -11.26 -5.91 21.48
N THR A 111 -11.92 -5.67 22.62
CA THR A 111 -11.25 -5.59 23.92
C THR A 111 -10.52 -6.90 24.18
N ALA A 112 -9.18 -6.85 24.24
CA ALA A 112 -8.35 -8.00 24.54
C ALA A 112 -8.66 -8.54 25.96
N PRO A 113 -8.68 -9.87 26.19
CA PRO A 113 -8.75 -10.40 27.53
C PRO A 113 -7.38 -10.26 28.21
N ASP A 114 -7.36 -9.57 29.35
CA ASP A 114 -6.24 -9.62 30.29
C ASP A 114 -6.02 -11.09 30.71
N GLY A 115 -4.83 -11.64 30.42
CA GLY A 115 -4.39 -12.93 30.97
C GLY A 115 -4.29 -14.11 30.00
N ALA A 116 -4.05 -13.89 28.71
CA ALA A 116 -3.55 -14.96 27.86
C ALA A 116 -2.12 -15.33 28.29
N THR A 117 -1.91 -16.57 28.75
CA THR A 117 -0.56 -17.15 28.90
C THR A 117 0.23 -16.94 27.61
N ASP A 118 1.56 -16.84 27.67
CA ASP A 118 2.42 -16.40 26.54
C ASP A 118 2.09 -17.09 25.20
N GLY A 119 1.67 -18.37 25.26
CA GLY A 119 1.27 -19.14 24.08
C GLY A 119 -0.13 -18.81 23.53
N GLY A 120 -1.06 -18.34 24.35
CA GLY A 120 -2.40 -17.89 23.94
C GLY A 120 -2.39 -16.62 23.12
N ALA A 121 -1.63 -15.60 23.55
CA ALA A 121 -1.59 -14.32 22.87
C ALA A 121 -0.97 -14.44 21.47
N GLY A 122 0.15 -15.16 21.35
CA GLY A 122 0.80 -15.41 20.06
C GLY A 122 -0.06 -16.20 19.06
N ARG A 123 -0.87 -17.17 19.53
CA ARG A 123 -1.85 -17.85 18.66
C ARG A 123 -2.94 -16.91 18.15
N SER A 124 -3.43 -16.00 18.99
CA SER A 124 -4.42 -15.01 18.59
C SER A 124 -3.88 -14.06 17.51
N VAL A 125 -2.61 -13.63 17.63
CA VAL A 125 -1.89 -12.87 16.58
C VAL A 125 -1.89 -13.64 15.26
N VAL A 126 -1.61 -14.95 15.29
CA VAL A 126 -1.62 -15.80 14.09
C VAL A 126 -3.01 -15.91 13.48
N GLU A 127 -4.05 -16.07 14.29
CA GLU A 127 -5.45 -16.12 13.80
C GLU A 127 -5.85 -14.82 13.11
N THR A 128 -5.49 -13.66 13.68
CA THR A 128 -5.69 -12.36 13.04
C THR A 128 -4.91 -12.26 11.73
N ALA A 129 -3.64 -12.67 11.71
CA ALA A 129 -2.82 -12.60 10.50
C ALA A 129 -3.41 -13.41 9.34
N ARG A 130 -3.97 -14.60 9.63
CA ARG A 130 -4.60 -15.48 8.63
C ARG A 130 -5.79 -14.83 7.92
N GLN A 131 -6.46 -13.85 8.54
CA GLN A 131 -7.58 -13.14 7.92
C GLN A 131 -7.15 -12.31 6.70
N TYR A 132 -5.87 -11.98 6.60
CA TYR A 132 -5.31 -11.19 5.51
C TYR A 132 -4.77 -12.03 4.35
N LEU A 133 -4.86 -13.36 4.39
CA LEU A 133 -4.45 -14.22 3.28
C LEU A 133 -5.16 -13.83 1.99
N GLY A 134 -4.40 -13.69 0.91
CA GLY A 134 -4.93 -13.27 -0.40
C GLY A 134 -5.04 -11.75 -0.59
N VAL A 135 -4.79 -10.92 0.44
CA VAL A 135 -4.73 -9.46 0.27
C VAL A 135 -3.57 -9.09 -0.67
N PRO A 136 -3.78 -8.24 -1.69
CA PRO A 136 -2.71 -7.81 -2.59
C PRO A 136 -1.58 -7.11 -1.87
N TYR A 137 -0.36 -7.30 -2.36
CA TYR A 137 0.77 -6.48 -1.93
C TYR A 137 0.67 -5.09 -2.55
N VAL A 138 0.75 -4.06 -1.70
CA VAL A 138 0.89 -2.66 -2.12
C VAL A 138 2.07 -2.06 -1.37
N TRP A 139 3.04 -1.51 -2.10
CA TRP A 139 4.20 -0.86 -1.48
C TRP A 139 3.75 0.35 -0.67
N GLY A 140 4.13 0.43 0.60
CA GLY A 140 3.66 1.49 1.47
C GLY A 140 2.28 1.22 2.09
N GLY A 141 1.61 0.12 1.73
CA GLY A 141 0.27 -0.21 2.23
C GLY A 141 0.25 -0.55 3.72
N GLU A 142 -0.53 0.21 4.49
CA GLU A 142 -0.74 0.03 5.94
C GLU A 142 -2.14 -0.50 6.28
N SER A 143 -3.08 -0.36 5.34
CA SER A 143 -4.48 -0.71 5.55
C SER A 143 -5.14 -1.28 4.30
N LEU A 144 -6.25 -2.01 4.47
CA LEU A 144 -7.04 -2.50 3.35
C LEU A 144 -7.65 -1.37 2.50
N GLY A 145 -7.83 -0.19 3.08
CA GLY A 145 -8.35 0.99 2.37
C GLY A 145 -7.39 1.53 1.31
N GLU A 146 -6.10 1.19 1.39
CA GLU A 146 -5.07 1.55 0.40
C GLU A 146 -4.95 0.53 -0.74
N GLY A 147 -5.83 -0.48 -0.77
CA GLY A 147 -5.86 -1.52 -1.80
C GLY A 147 -4.94 -2.71 -1.54
N GLY A 148 -4.18 -2.71 -0.43
CA GLY A 148 -3.32 -3.82 -0.05
C GLY A 148 -2.35 -3.48 1.08
N LEU A 149 -1.45 -4.41 1.37
CA LEU A 149 -0.51 -4.33 2.50
C LEU A 149 0.93 -4.57 2.01
N ASP A 150 1.91 -3.88 2.62
CA ASP A 150 3.30 -4.34 2.55
C ASP A 150 3.69 -5.21 3.75
N CYS A 151 4.93 -5.70 3.75
CA CYS A 151 5.39 -6.66 4.77
C CYS A 151 5.27 -6.10 6.19
N SER A 152 5.72 -4.86 6.40
CA SER A 152 5.67 -4.20 7.71
C SER A 152 4.30 -3.62 8.03
N GLY A 153 3.51 -3.23 7.02
CA GLY A 153 2.13 -2.78 7.19
C GLY A 153 1.20 -3.93 7.62
N LEU A 154 1.39 -5.13 7.07
CA LEU A 154 0.71 -6.34 7.56
C LEU A 154 0.99 -6.57 9.05
N VAL A 155 2.26 -6.45 9.45
CA VAL A 155 2.66 -6.63 10.86
C VAL A 155 2.04 -5.56 11.75
N GLN A 156 2.07 -4.28 11.37
CA GLN A 156 1.41 -3.20 12.13
C GLN A 156 -0.08 -3.47 12.26
N LEU A 157 -0.76 -3.79 11.16
CA LEU A 157 -2.20 -3.98 11.14
C LEU A 157 -2.62 -5.15 12.04
N VAL A 158 -1.89 -6.27 11.99
CA VAL A 158 -2.16 -7.40 12.89
C VAL A 158 -1.92 -7.02 14.35
N TYR A 159 -0.76 -6.45 14.68
CA TYR A 159 -0.41 -6.16 16.08
C TYR A 159 -1.23 -5.03 16.71
N SER A 160 -1.64 -4.04 15.93
CA SER A 160 -2.55 -2.97 16.39
C SER A 160 -3.92 -3.53 16.81
N ALA A 161 -4.42 -4.58 16.14
CA ALA A 161 -5.63 -5.29 16.57
C ALA A 161 -5.48 -5.99 17.93
N HIS A 162 -4.23 -6.21 18.37
CA HIS A 162 -3.87 -6.73 19.70
C HIS A 162 -3.39 -5.63 20.66
N GLY A 163 -3.62 -4.35 20.33
CA GLY A 163 -3.27 -3.22 21.20
C GLY A 163 -1.77 -2.87 21.23
N VAL A 164 -0.99 -3.32 20.23
CA VAL A 164 0.44 -3.01 20.15
C VAL A 164 0.74 -2.16 18.92
N ASP A 165 1.22 -0.95 19.18
CA ASP A 165 1.69 -0.03 18.14
C ASP A 165 3.13 -0.32 17.76
N LEU A 166 3.34 -0.78 16.53
CA LEU A 166 4.66 -1.03 15.97
C LEU A 166 5.11 0.10 15.04
N PRO A 167 6.42 0.40 14.96
CA PRO A 167 6.95 1.32 13.96
C PRO A 167 6.62 0.90 12.53
N ARG A 168 6.60 1.86 11.61
CA ARG A 168 6.21 1.63 10.21
C ARG A 168 7.14 0.71 9.44
N VAL A 169 8.43 0.79 9.69
CA VAL A 169 9.44 0.11 8.86
C VAL A 169 9.99 -1.12 9.57
N ALA A 170 10.19 -2.20 8.81
CA ALA A 170 10.69 -3.48 9.34
C ALA A 170 12.03 -3.35 10.11
N ARG A 171 12.90 -2.41 9.70
CA ARG A 171 14.18 -2.12 10.40
C ARG A 171 14.00 -1.58 11.82
N ASP A 172 12.89 -0.93 12.09
CA ASP A 172 12.59 -0.38 13.41
C ASP A 172 11.74 -1.39 14.22
N GLN A 173 10.88 -2.16 13.53
CA GLN A 173 10.16 -3.30 14.11
C GLN A 173 11.10 -4.38 14.65
N MET A 174 12.24 -4.63 13.98
CA MET A 174 13.23 -5.61 14.43
C MET A 174 13.90 -5.29 15.78
N ARG A 175 13.68 -4.08 16.31
CA ARG A 175 14.18 -3.64 17.63
C ARG A 175 13.13 -3.72 18.73
N GLN A 176 11.89 -4.10 18.39
CA GLN A 176 10.79 -4.19 19.34
C GLN A 176 10.78 -5.56 20.03
N GLY A 177 10.15 -5.63 21.21
CA GLY A 177 10.01 -6.88 21.96
C GLY A 177 11.34 -7.48 22.44
N ALA A 178 11.29 -8.74 22.87
CA ALA A 178 12.46 -9.52 23.28
C ALA A 178 13.07 -10.28 22.09
N GLU A 179 14.39 -10.44 22.08
CA GLU A 179 15.06 -11.28 21.09
C GLU A 179 14.84 -12.76 21.39
N VAL A 180 14.58 -13.55 20.35
CA VAL A 180 14.47 -15.01 20.40
C VAL A 180 15.68 -15.60 19.70
N GLY A 181 16.38 -16.52 20.37
CA GLY A 181 17.74 -16.92 19.99
C GLY A 181 17.81 -17.74 18.70
N SER A 182 16.73 -18.41 18.32
CA SER A 182 16.68 -19.24 17.11
C SER A 182 15.25 -19.53 16.65
N LEU A 183 15.11 -20.05 15.43
CA LEU A 183 13.81 -20.52 14.91
C LEU A 183 13.24 -21.69 15.73
N ALA A 184 14.09 -22.48 16.38
CA ALA A 184 13.67 -23.58 17.27
C ALA A 184 13.03 -23.07 18.58
N GLU A 185 13.37 -21.85 19.00
CA GLU A 185 12.79 -21.19 20.18
C GLU A 185 11.60 -20.27 19.81
N ALA A 186 11.37 -20.07 18.51
CA ALA A 186 10.30 -19.24 18.00
C ALA A 186 8.94 -19.85 18.32
N ARG A 187 8.01 -18.97 18.71
CA ARG A 187 6.63 -19.31 19.05
C ARG A 187 5.69 -18.63 18.07
N PRO A 188 4.52 -19.22 17.77
CA PRO A 188 3.50 -18.57 16.96
C PRO A 188 3.26 -17.13 17.43
N GLY A 189 3.26 -16.19 16.50
CA GLY A 189 3.16 -14.76 16.77
C GLY A 189 4.50 -14.02 16.67
N ASP A 190 5.64 -14.66 16.92
CA ASP A 190 6.96 -14.00 16.86
C ASP A 190 7.22 -13.37 15.48
N LEU A 191 7.88 -12.22 15.44
CA LEU A 191 8.26 -11.55 14.20
C LEU A 191 9.54 -12.17 13.64
N VAL A 192 9.50 -12.64 12.40
CA VAL A 192 10.67 -13.13 11.67
C VAL A 192 11.16 -12.02 10.76
N VAL A 193 12.30 -11.42 11.09
CA VAL A 193 12.91 -10.36 10.28
C VAL A 193 14.00 -10.95 9.41
N GLN A 194 13.98 -10.62 8.12
CA GLN A 194 14.92 -11.16 7.14
C GLN A 194 15.73 -10.05 6.45
N ARG A 195 16.88 -10.43 5.90
CA ARG A 195 17.69 -9.61 4.98
C ARG A 195 18.02 -8.20 5.53
N GLY A 196 18.38 -8.10 6.82
CA GLY A 196 18.76 -6.84 7.45
C GLY A 196 17.59 -5.86 7.67
N GLY A 197 16.37 -6.37 7.84
CA GLY A 197 15.17 -5.54 7.97
C GLY A 197 14.57 -5.08 6.64
N LYS A 198 14.93 -5.73 5.52
CA LYS A 198 14.30 -5.50 4.21
C LYS A 198 12.95 -6.23 4.08
N HIS A 199 12.69 -7.20 4.96
CA HIS A 199 11.47 -7.99 4.94
C HIS A 199 11.14 -8.52 6.32
N ILE A 200 9.85 -8.68 6.60
CA ILE A 200 9.34 -9.19 7.87
C ILE A 200 8.10 -10.05 7.63
N GLY A 201 7.85 -10.99 8.54
CA GLY A 201 6.63 -11.79 8.59
C GLY A 201 6.32 -12.22 10.03
N ILE A 202 5.16 -12.83 10.21
CA ILE A 202 4.69 -13.34 11.50
C ILE A 202 4.84 -14.87 11.50
N TYR A 203 5.56 -15.40 12.48
CA TYR A 203 5.80 -16.84 12.62
C TYR A 203 4.51 -17.56 12.98
N LEU A 204 4.25 -18.68 12.31
CA LEU A 204 3.04 -19.49 12.51
C LEU A 204 3.28 -20.72 13.38
N GLY A 205 4.55 -21.05 13.64
CA GLY A 205 4.96 -22.40 14.04
C GLY A 205 5.46 -23.22 12.86
N ASP A 206 5.98 -24.41 13.13
CA ASP A 206 6.37 -25.41 12.14
C ASP A 206 7.33 -24.92 11.03
N GLY A 207 8.17 -23.93 11.35
CA GLY A 207 9.10 -23.35 10.38
C GLY A 207 8.44 -22.46 9.34
N GLN A 208 7.18 -22.02 9.54
CA GLN A 208 6.43 -21.23 8.56
C GLN A 208 6.15 -19.82 9.06
N MET A 209 6.00 -18.88 8.12
CA MET A 209 5.55 -17.52 8.41
C MET A 209 4.50 -17.05 7.42
N ILE A 210 3.63 -16.14 7.85
CA ILE A 210 2.76 -15.35 6.98
C ILE A 210 3.42 -14.01 6.68
N HIS A 211 3.41 -13.59 5.42
CA HIS A 211 4.02 -12.34 4.98
C HIS A 211 3.33 -11.74 3.75
N ALA A 212 3.55 -10.45 3.52
CA ALA A 212 3.25 -9.79 2.24
C ALA A 212 4.57 -9.68 1.43
N PRO A 213 4.78 -10.49 0.38
CA PRO A 213 6.12 -10.72 -0.19
C PRO A 213 6.67 -9.56 -1.05
N LYS A 214 5.93 -9.14 -2.08
CA LYS A 214 6.35 -8.14 -3.09
C LYS A 214 5.20 -7.80 -4.06
N PRO A 215 5.32 -6.74 -4.88
CA PRO A 215 4.31 -6.39 -5.88
C PRO A 215 3.97 -7.55 -6.83
N GLY A 216 2.69 -7.64 -7.21
CA GLY A 216 2.16 -8.72 -8.07
C GLY A 216 1.91 -10.05 -7.33
N ARG A 217 2.06 -10.07 -6.01
CA ARG A 217 1.75 -11.21 -5.14
C ARG A 217 0.76 -10.77 -4.07
N THR A 218 0.22 -11.74 -3.35
CA THR A 218 -0.70 -11.53 -2.22
C THR A 218 -0.04 -11.98 -0.93
N VAL A 219 -0.63 -11.59 0.20
CA VAL A 219 -0.28 -12.16 1.50
C VAL A 219 -0.42 -13.68 1.43
N GLU A 220 0.64 -14.38 1.81
CA GLU A 220 0.77 -15.83 1.67
C GLU A 220 1.56 -16.43 2.84
N ILE A 221 1.53 -17.76 2.93
CA ILE A 221 2.34 -18.53 3.89
C ILE A 221 3.56 -19.07 3.14
N THR A 222 4.72 -18.98 3.77
CA THR A 222 5.97 -19.52 3.22
C THR A 222 6.81 -20.15 4.32
N ASP A 223 7.71 -21.05 3.92
CA ASP A 223 8.68 -21.63 4.83
C ASP A 223 9.80 -20.61 5.14
N VAL A 224 10.25 -20.60 6.38
CA VAL A 224 11.34 -19.76 6.87
C VAL A 224 12.65 -20.49 6.64
N SER A 225 13.54 -19.88 5.86
CA SER A 225 14.93 -20.36 5.76
C SER A 225 15.82 -19.64 6.76
N ASP A 226 16.52 -20.39 7.62
CA ASP A 226 17.43 -19.84 8.64
C ASP A 226 18.47 -18.89 8.06
N ALA A 227 19.02 -19.21 6.87
CA ALA A 227 20.02 -18.39 6.19
C ALA A 227 19.55 -16.97 5.86
N SER A 228 18.24 -16.74 5.81
CA SER A 228 17.66 -15.42 5.51
C SER A 228 17.28 -14.62 6.76
N VAL A 229 17.21 -15.28 7.92
CA VAL A 229 16.77 -14.69 9.19
C VAL A 229 17.88 -13.78 9.73
N THR A 230 17.49 -12.55 10.07
CA THR A 230 18.36 -11.56 10.71
C THR A 230 18.16 -11.56 12.22
N THR A 231 16.91 -11.57 12.68
CA THR A 231 16.54 -11.67 14.11
C THR A 231 15.09 -12.13 14.21
N ILE A 232 14.73 -12.72 15.34
CA ILE A 232 13.36 -13.09 15.68
C ILE A 232 12.97 -12.31 16.93
N ARG A 233 11.81 -11.65 16.90
CA ARG A 233 11.33 -10.77 17.99
C ARG A 233 10.01 -11.25 18.56
N ARG A 234 9.97 -11.47 19.87
CA ARG A 234 8.74 -11.71 20.62
C ARG A 234 8.20 -10.40 21.15
N VAL A 235 7.13 -9.92 20.54
CA VAL A 235 6.52 -8.62 20.88
C VAL A 235 5.37 -8.78 21.89
N ILE A 236 4.60 -9.86 21.78
CA ILE A 236 3.58 -10.23 22.75
C ILE A 236 3.90 -11.65 23.24
N GLY A 237 3.91 -11.82 24.56
CA GLY A 237 4.29 -13.05 25.23
C GLY A 237 4.35 -12.82 26.73
#